data_AF-A0A7S1VH61-F1
#
_entry.id   AF-A0A7S1VH61-F1
#
_cell.length_a   1.000
_cell.length_b   1.000
_cell.length_c   1.000
_cell.angle_alpha   90.00
_cell.angle_beta   90.00
_cell.angle_gamma   90.00
#
_symmetry.space_group_name_H-M   'P 1'
#
loop_
_entity.id
_entity.type
_entity.pdbx_description
1 polymer ?
#
loop_
_entity_poly.entity_id
_entity_poly.type
_entity_poly.pdbx_seq_one_letter_code
_entity_poly.pdbx_strand_id
1 'polypeptide(L)'
;FVSLGTWVGVFALRKVRLMLAAQPIFLYMVCFGSFLVALSIFFASFDENSGWDENMLSAGCSIVPWFFVLGYLIQYCALYSKLWRINKLLSLRRRMITASQAMWPFAIIISACLIVLITWQILDPLEWQRDVLEDVEPRATYGECQNEGGSNPYVISLACLIAVATTMTLYIAWQTK
;
A
#
# COMPACT_ATOMS: atom_id res chain seq x y z
N PHE A 1 0.88 14.60 -6.50
CA PHE A 1 1.35 15.45 -7.61
C PHE A 1 2.49 14.83 -8.42
N VAL A 2 3.58 14.37 -7.80
CA VAL A 2 4.71 13.72 -8.52
C VAL A 2 4.26 12.48 -9.30
N SER A 3 3.40 11.64 -8.72
CA SER A 3 2.88 10.41 -9.36
C SER A 3 2.06 10.66 -10.63
N LEU A 4 1.29 11.75 -10.68
CA LEU A 4 0.52 12.15 -11.87
C LEU A 4 1.45 12.69 -12.97
N GLY A 5 2.44 13.50 -12.60
CA GLY A 5 3.46 13.99 -13.52
C GLY A 5 4.28 12.85 -14.14
N THR A 6 4.66 11.85 -13.34
CA THR A 6 5.34 10.64 -13.85
C THR A 6 4.41 9.82 -14.73
N TRP A 7 3.11 9.71 -14.43
CA TRP A 7 2.15 9.01 -15.29
C TRP A 7 2.04 9.63 -16.68
N VAL A 8 1.92 10.96 -16.74
CA VAL A 8 1.91 11.72 -18.00
C VAL A 8 3.25 11.58 -18.74
N GLY A 9 4.37 11.64 -18.01
CA GLY A 9 5.71 11.41 -18.57
C GLY A 9 5.86 10.01 -19.17
N VAL A 10 5.32 8.97 -18.52
CA VAL A 10 5.29 7.60 -19.07
C VAL A 10 4.43 7.52 -20.33
N PHE A 11 3.30 8.20 -20.35
CA PHE A 11 2.45 8.23 -21.54
C PHE A 11 3.14 8.94 -22.72
N ALA A 12 3.78 10.09 -22.48
CA ALA A 12 4.47 10.88 -23.49
C ALA A 12 5.69 10.15 -24.07
N LEU A 13 6.48 9.48 -23.22
CA LEU A 13 7.73 8.82 -23.60
C LEU A 13 7.58 7.34 -23.98
N ARG A 14 6.34 6.83 -24.08
CA ARG A 14 6.04 5.41 -24.34
C ARG A 14 6.70 4.82 -25.61
N LYS A 15 7.10 5.68 -26.56
CA LYS A 15 7.75 5.28 -27.82
C LYS A 15 9.29 5.27 -27.74
N VAL A 16 9.87 5.83 -26.68
CA VAL A 16 11.34 5.87 -26.50
C VAL A 16 11.85 4.47 -26.13
N ARG A 17 12.95 4.04 -26.74
CA ARG A 17 13.56 2.71 -26.52
C ARG A 17 13.80 2.41 -25.04
N LEU A 18 14.22 3.42 -24.27
CA LEU A 18 14.44 3.31 -22.82
C LEU A 18 13.18 2.86 -22.07
N MET A 19 12.02 3.44 -22.42
CA MET A 19 10.74 3.16 -21.76
C MET A 19 10.13 1.82 -22.19
N LEU A 20 10.33 1.46 -23.46
CA LEU A 20 9.98 0.13 -23.98
C LEU A 20 10.79 -0.97 -23.28
N ALA A 21 12.09 -0.74 -23.03
CA ALA A 21 12.93 -1.65 -22.27
C ALA A 21 12.48 -1.79 -20.80
N ALA A 22 11.99 -0.72 -20.20
CA ALA A 22 11.53 -0.70 -18.81
C ALA A 22 10.18 -1.41 -18.57
N GLN A 23 9.44 -1.75 -19.64
CA GLN A 23 8.11 -2.38 -19.61
C GLN A 23 7.05 -1.47 -18.94
N PRO A 24 6.33 -0.64 -19.70
CA PRO A 24 5.54 0.47 -19.17
C PRO A 24 4.41 0.05 -18.22
N ILE A 25 3.88 -1.18 -18.36
CA ILE A 25 2.81 -1.69 -17.48
C ILE A 25 3.22 -1.74 -16.00
N PHE A 26 4.46 -2.16 -15.70
CA PHE A 26 4.95 -2.21 -14.32
C PHE A 26 5.18 -0.81 -13.75
N LEU A 27 5.60 0.14 -14.59
CA LEU A 27 5.76 1.54 -14.18
C LEU A 27 4.42 2.17 -13.81
N TYR A 28 3.36 1.90 -14.59
CA TYR A 28 2.01 2.37 -14.25
C TYR A 28 1.50 1.79 -12.94
N MET A 29 1.75 0.50 -12.66
CA MET A 29 1.37 -0.14 -11.39
C MET A 29 2.10 0.50 -10.19
N VAL A 30 3.42 0.73 -10.29
CA VAL A 30 4.19 1.40 -9.23
C VAL A 30 3.66 2.82 -8.99
N CYS A 31 3.42 3.59 -10.06
CA CYS A 31 2.86 4.93 -9.93
C CYS A 31 1.47 4.91 -9.28
N PHE A 32 0.60 3.96 -9.68
CA PHE A 32 -0.73 3.82 -9.11
C PHE A 32 -0.68 3.46 -7.63
N GLY A 33 0.16 2.48 -7.25
CA GLY A 33 0.35 2.14 -5.84
C GLY A 33 0.93 3.30 -5.03
N SER A 34 1.83 4.10 -5.59
CA SER A 34 2.36 5.30 -4.92
C SER A 34 1.31 6.39 -4.74
N PHE A 35 0.38 6.52 -5.68
CA PHE A 35 -0.74 7.42 -5.58
C PHE A 35 -1.70 7.01 -4.47
N LEU A 36 -2.01 5.72 -4.33
CA LEU A 36 -2.85 5.22 -3.23
C LEU A 36 -2.22 5.46 -1.85
N VAL A 37 -0.91 5.23 -1.69
CA VAL A 37 -0.21 5.55 -0.43
C VAL A 37 -0.21 7.07 -0.15
N ALA A 38 -0.04 7.89 -1.18
CA ALA A 38 -0.17 9.34 -1.01
C ALA A 38 -1.59 9.76 -0.60
N LEU A 39 -2.60 9.06 -1.12
CA LEU A 39 -4.00 9.29 -0.77
C LEU A 39 -4.29 8.90 0.69
N SER A 40 -3.69 7.82 1.22
CA SER A 40 -3.83 7.46 2.63
C SER A 40 -3.27 8.55 3.56
N ILE A 41 -2.10 9.13 3.21
CA ILE A 41 -1.52 10.24 3.97
C ILE A 41 -2.44 11.47 3.93
N PHE A 42 -3.03 11.75 2.76
CA PHE A 42 -3.96 12.86 2.61
C PHE A 42 -5.18 12.72 3.53
N PHE A 43 -5.82 11.55 3.58
CA PHE A 43 -6.94 11.31 4.50
C PHE A 43 -6.52 11.36 5.97
N ALA A 44 -5.32 10.85 6.30
CA ALA A 44 -4.78 10.91 7.66
C ALA A 44 -4.37 12.33 8.11
N SER A 45 -4.29 13.30 7.18
CA SER A 45 -3.87 14.68 7.50
C SER A 45 -5.02 15.57 7.93
N PHE A 46 -6.27 15.13 7.78
CA PHE A 46 -7.43 15.88 8.25
C PHE A 46 -7.65 15.67 9.74
N ASP A 47 -8.09 16.75 10.38
CA ASP A 47 -8.40 16.84 11.80
C ASP A 47 -9.64 17.74 11.95
N GLU A 48 -10.26 17.78 13.12
CA GLU A 48 -11.47 18.56 13.44
C GLU A 48 -11.34 20.05 13.10
N ASN A 49 -10.12 20.61 13.21
CA ASN A 49 -9.84 22.00 12.82
C ASN A 49 -10.03 22.29 11.32
N SER A 50 -10.19 21.25 10.50
CA SER A 50 -10.45 21.34 9.07
C SER A 50 -11.92 21.57 8.73
N GLY A 51 -12.80 21.64 9.75
CA GLY A 51 -14.25 21.80 9.57
C GLY A 51 -14.95 20.54 9.09
N TRP A 52 -14.34 19.37 9.31
CA TRP A 52 -14.94 18.08 8.99
C TRP A 52 -15.82 17.61 10.14
N ASP A 53 -16.94 16.98 9.80
CA ASP A 53 -17.81 16.33 10.78
C ASP A 53 -17.13 15.06 11.33
N GLU A 54 -17.45 14.67 12.56
CA GLU A 54 -16.87 13.49 13.23
C GLU A 54 -17.08 12.23 12.37
N ASN A 55 -18.24 12.09 11.72
CA ASN A 55 -18.53 10.99 10.81
C ASN A 55 -17.59 10.93 9.60
N MET A 56 -17.24 12.10 9.04
CA MET A 56 -16.30 12.17 7.90
C MET A 56 -14.89 11.82 8.33
N LEU A 57 -14.52 12.19 9.55
CA LEU A 57 -13.22 11.92 10.12
C LEU A 57 -13.05 10.44 10.48
N SER A 58 -14.08 9.81 11.06
CA SER A 58 -14.16 8.35 11.27
C SER A 58 -14.09 7.57 9.94
N ALA A 59 -14.76 8.05 8.89
CA ALA A 59 -14.63 7.45 7.56
C ALA A 59 -13.20 7.57 7.01
N GLY A 60 -12.54 8.72 7.25
CA GLY A 60 -11.12 8.92 6.96
C GLY A 60 -10.24 7.88 7.68
N CYS A 61 -10.41 7.74 8.99
CA CYS A 61 -9.69 6.77 9.83
C CYS A 61 -9.80 5.34 9.29
N SER A 62 -11.01 4.93 8.91
CA SER A 62 -11.25 3.58 8.36
C SER A 62 -10.62 3.39 6.98
N ILE A 63 -10.55 4.41 6.13
CA ILE A 63 -10.03 4.32 4.76
C ILE A 63 -8.49 4.32 4.69
N VAL A 64 -7.81 4.97 5.63
CA VAL A 64 -6.34 5.06 5.69
C VAL A 64 -5.65 3.69 5.59
N PRO A 65 -5.95 2.68 6.44
CA PRO A 65 -5.28 1.38 6.37
C PRO A 65 -5.52 0.66 5.04
N TRP A 66 -6.71 0.81 4.44
CA TRP A 66 -7.03 0.23 3.14
C TRP A 66 -6.14 0.75 2.02
N PHE A 67 -6.05 2.07 1.88
CA PHE A 67 -5.23 2.68 0.83
C PHE A 67 -3.74 2.45 1.04
N PHE A 68 -3.28 2.45 2.30
CA PHE A 68 -1.89 2.17 2.62
C PHE A 68 -1.51 0.73 2.23
N VAL A 69 -2.25 -0.28 2.71
CA VAL A 69 -1.95 -1.69 2.46
C VAL A 69 -2.09 -2.04 0.98
N LEU A 70 -3.17 -1.62 0.31
CA LEU A 70 -3.36 -1.89 -1.11
C LEU A 70 -2.31 -1.20 -1.98
N GLY A 71 -2.02 0.07 -1.71
CA GLY A 71 -1.00 0.83 -2.42
C GLY A 71 0.37 0.18 -2.30
N TYR A 72 0.72 -0.27 -1.11
CA TYR A 72 1.98 -0.97 -0.83
C TYR A 72 2.08 -2.30 -1.58
N LEU A 73 1.05 -3.15 -1.49
CA LEU A 73 1.05 -4.47 -2.13
C LEU A 73 1.12 -4.38 -3.66
N ILE A 74 0.45 -3.40 -4.27
CA ILE A 74 0.51 -3.16 -5.71
C ILE A 74 1.93 -2.79 -6.16
N GLN A 75 2.63 -1.93 -5.40
CA GLN A 75 4.01 -1.54 -5.70
C GLN A 75 4.95 -2.75 -5.66
N TYR A 76 4.91 -3.53 -4.57
CA TYR A 76 5.78 -4.69 -4.41
C TYR A 76 5.45 -5.82 -5.38
N CYS A 77 4.18 -6.02 -5.72
CA CYS A 77 3.77 -6.98 -6.75
C CYS A 77 4.36 -6.62 -8.12
N ALA A 78 4.36 -5.33 -8.49
CA ALA A 78 4.94 -4.84 -9.72
C ALA A 78 6.47 -5.03 -9.76
N LEU A 79 7.16 -4.71 -8.66
CA LEU A 79 8.61 -4.89 -8.52
C LEU A 79 9.00 -6.37 -8.60
N TYR A 80 8.33 -7.22 -7.82
CA TYR A 80 8.55 -8.67 -7.82
C TYR A 80 8.34 -9.27 -9.21
N SER A 81 7.24 -8.93 -9.87
CA SER A 81 6.93 -9.46 -11.21
C SER A 81 8.00 -9.08 -12.24
N LYS A 82 8.55 -7.86 -12.15
CA LYS A 82 9.66 -7.40 -12.99
C LYS A 82 10.95 -8.18 -12.69
N LEU A 83 11.31 -8.33 -11.42
CA LEU A 83 12.51 -9.06 -10.99
C LEU A 83 12.43 -10.55 -11.36
N TRP A 84 11.28 -11.18 -11.16
CA TRP A 84 11.05 -12.57 -11.51
C TRP A 84 11.24 -12.83 -13.01
N ARG A 85 10.73 -11.92 -13.85
CA ARG A 85 10.94 -11.99 -15.30
C ARG A 85 12.43 -11.87 -15.67
N ILE A 86 13.16 -10.96 -15.05
CA ILE A 86 14.60 -10.78 -15.28
C ILE A 86 15.37 -12.03 -14.84
N ASN A 87 15.14 -12.51 -13.62
CA ASN A 87 15.76 -13.75 -13.09
C ASN A 87 15.57 -14.92 -14.06
N LYS A 88 14.37 -15.04 -14.61
CA LYS A 88 14.05 -16.13 -15.53
C LYS A 88 14.71 -15.98 -16.90
N LEU A 89 14.83 -14.75 -17.41
CA LEU A 89 15.55 -14.46 -18.66
C LEU A 89 17.06 -14.67 -18.53
N LEU A 90 17.64 -14.39 -17.36
CA LEU A 90 19.05 -14.65 -17.06
C LEU A 90 19.33 -16.14 -16.84
N SER A 91 18.36 -16.89 -16.28
CA SER A 91 18.45 -18.35 -16.25
C SER A 91 18.40 -18.88 -17.70
N LEU A 92 19.46 -19.52 -18.18
CA LEU A 92 19.62 -20.05 -19.55
C LEU A 92 18.56 -21.12 -19.96
N ARG A 93 17.51 -21.31 -19.17
CA ARG A 93 16.40 -22.22 -19.41
C ARG A 93 15.29 -21.47 -20.16
N ARG A 94 15.34 -21.48 -21.49
CA ARG A 94 14.28 -20.96 -22.39
C ARG A 94 12.94 -21.66 -22.09
N ARG A 95 12.15 -21.08 -21.19
CA ARG A 95 10.76 -21.47 -20.92
C ARG A 95 9.88 -20.28 -21.27
N MET A 96 8.75 -20.49 -21.95
CA MET A 96 7.78 -19.42 -22.16
C MET A 96 7.36 -18.84 -20.80
N ILE A 97 7.60 -17.55 -20.63
CA ILE A 97 7.43 -16.85 -19.35
C ILE A 97 6.05 -16.20 -19.35
N THR A 98 5.13 -16.71 -18.54
CA THR A 98 3.82 -16.09 -18.33
C THR A 98 3.87 -15.25 -17.07
N ALA A 99 3.72 -13.92 -17.19
CA ALA A 99 3.71 -12.99 -16.06
C ALA A 99 2.63 -13.33 -15.00
N SER A 100 1.55 -13.99 -15.41
CA SER A 100 0.48 -14.48 -14.53
C SER A 100 0.99 -15.41 -13.42
N GLN A 101 2.03 -16.21 -13.67
CA GLN A 101 2.59 -17.12 -12.65
C GLN A 101 3.33 -16.38 -11.52
N ALA A 102 3.88 -15.20 -11.80
CA ALA A 102 4.55 -14.38 -10.80
C ALA A 102 3.56 -13.64 -9.88
N MET A 103 2.33 -13.39 -10.36
CA MET A 103 1.31 -12.67 -9.60
C MET A 103 0.57 -13.57 -8.59
N TRP A 104 0.57 -14.88 -8.78
CA TRP A 104 -0.15 -15.83 -7.92
C TRP A 104 0.21 -15.75 -6.42
N PRO A 105 1.49 -15.72 -5.99
CA PRO A 105 1.82 -15.55 -4.56
C PRO A 105 1.33 -14.20 -4.00
N PHE A 106 1.38 -13.13 -4.79
CA PHE A 106 0.87 -11.83 -4.38
C PHE A 106 -0.65 -11.79 -4.31
N ALA A 107 -1.36 -12.51 -5.18
CA ALA A 107 -2.82 -12.63 -5.10
C ALA A 107 -3.26 -13.27 -3.77
N ILE A 108 -2.52 -14.29 -3.30
CA ILE A 108 -2.76 -14.90 -1.97
C ILE A 108 -2.53 -13.88 -0.86
N ILE A 109 -1.39 -13.18 -0.86
CA ILE A 109 -1.08 -12.19 0.19
C ILE A 109 -2.11 -11.06 0.19
N ILE A 110 -2.48 -10.52 -0.98
CA ILE A 110 -3.51 -9.49 -1.11
C ILE A 110 -4.85 -10.01 -0.57
N SER A 111 -5.25 -11.24 -0.91
CA SER A 111 -6.49 -11.82 -0.37
C SER A 111 -6.47 -11.96 1.15
N ALA A 112 -5.34 -12.37 1.73
CA ALA A 112 -5.17 -12.48 3.18
C ALA A 112 -5.25 -11.09 3.85
N CYS A 113 -4.58 -10.08 3.29
CA CYS A 113 -4.68 -8.70 3.79
C CYS A 113 -6.10 -8.15 3.69
N LEU A 114 -6.82 -8.43 2.60
CA LEU A 114 -8.23 -8.03 2.44
C LEU A 114 -9.12 -8.67 3.50
N ILE A 115 -8.93 -9.96 3.79
CA ILE A 115 -9.67 -10.64 4.86
C ILE A 115 -9.41 -9.94 6.19
N VAL A 116 -8.15 -9.68 6.55
CA VAL A 116 -7.80 -9.00 7.80
C VAL A 116 -8.41 -7.60 7.88
N LEU A 117 -8.35 -6.82 6.80
CA LEU A 117 -8.94 -5.47 6.73
C LEU A 117 -10.46 -5.49 6.84
N ILE A 118 -11.14 -6.44 6.18
CA ILE A 118 -12.59 -6.60 6.27
C ILE A 118 -12.98 -7.03 7.69
N THR A 119 -12.25 -7.98 8.28
CA THR A 119 -12.48 -8.40 9.67
C THR A 119 -12.29 -7.24 10.64
N TRP A 120 -11.27 -6.40 10.43
CA TRP A 120 -11.06 -5.20 11.24
C TRP A 120 -12.24 -4.24 11.12
N GLN A 121 -12.70 -3.95 9.89
CA GLN A 121 -13.82 -3.03 9.66
C GLN A 121 -15.15 -3.51 10.26
N ILE A 122 -15.40 -4.82 10.26
CA ILE A 122 -16.69 -5.39 10.73
C ILE A 122 -16.71 -5.58 12.25
N LEU A 123 -15.60 -6.04 12.82
CA LEU A 123 -15.56 -6.38 14.25
C LEU A 123 -15.25 -5.17 15.13
N ASP A 124 -14.38 -4.28 14.68
CA ASP A 124 -13.86 -3.19 15.50
C ASP A 124 -13.46 -2.00 14.60
N PRO A 125 -14.44 -1.26 14.05
CA PRO A 125 -14.20 -0.16 13.13
C PRO A 125 -13.39 0.95 13.79
N LEU A 126 -12.59 1.65 12.99
CA LEU A 126 -11.85 2.81 13.48
C LEU A 126 -12.75 4.03 13.50
N GLU A 127 -12.89 4.62 14.67
CA GLU A 127 -13.65 5.83 14.90
C GLU A 127 -12.73 6.95 15.38
N TRP A 128 -13.05 8.17 14.99
CA TRP A 128 -12.37 9.35 15.50
C TRP A 128 -12.85 9.63 16.92
N GLN A 129 -11.92 9.65 17.88
CA GLN A 129 -12.21 9.94 19.28
C GLN A 129 -11.26 11.02 19.80
N ARG A 130 -11.76 11.83 20.73
CA ARG A 130 -10.99 12.90 21.37
C ARG A 130 -10.73 12.58 22.82
N ASP A 131 -9.45 12.45 23.15
CA ASP A 131 -8.99 12.17 24.50
C ASP A 131 -8.47 13.45 25.18
N VAL A 132 -8.73 13.55 26.48
CA VAL A 132 -8.31 14.69 27.32
C VAL A 132 -7.02 14.33 28.03
N LEU A 133 -5.98 15.13 27.85
CA LEU A 133 -4.73 15.00 28.59
C LEU A 133 -4.94 15.57 29.99
N GLU A 134 -5.09 14.69 30.98
CA GLU A 134 -5.30 15.09 32.38
C GLU A 134 -4.05 15.72 33.01
N ASP A 135 -2.86 15.38 32.51
CA ASP A 135 -1.57 15.77 33.10
C ASP A 135 -1.01 17.13 32.62
N VAL A 136 -1.74 17.88 31.78
CA VAL A 136 -1.29 19.16 31.20
C VAL A 136 -2.28 20.28 31.56
N GLU A 137 -1.80 21.32 32.23
CA GLU A 137 -2.52 22.59 32.41
C GLU A 137 -2.02 23.65 31.40
N PRO A 138 -2.89 24.30 30.61
CA PRO A 138 -4.33 24.08 30.48
C PRO A 138 -4.65 22.73 29.83
N ARG A 139 -5.81 22.15 30.19
CA ARG A 139 -6.30 20.86 29.66
C ARG A 139 -6.19 20.84 28.14
N ALA A 140 -5.22 20.07 27.63
CA ALA A 140 -5.04 19.86 26.21
C ALA A 140 -5.85 18.62 25.81
N THR A 141 -6.50 18.68 24.65
CA THR A 141 -7.16 17.53 24.04
C THR A 141 -6.46 17.18 22.75
N TYR A 142 -6.38 15.90 22.43
CA TYR A 142 -5.90 15.45 21.13
C TYR A 142 -6.92 14.47 20.54
N GLY A 143 -7.06 14.51 19.22
CA GLY A 143 -7.91 13.57 18.50
C GLY A 143 -7.06 12.47 17.90
N GLU A 144 -7.53 11.25 17.99
CA GLU A 144 -6.91 10.10 17.35
C GLU A 144 -7.94 9.09 16.85
N CYS A 145 -7.50 8.27 15.89
CA CYS A 145 -8.30 7.16 15.41
C CYS A 145 -8.12 5.98 16.36
N GLN A 146 -9.13 5.68 17.17
CA GLN A 146 -9.13 4.56 18.11
C GLN A 146 -10.21 3.54 17.76
N ASN A 147 -10.06 2.35 18.34
CA ASN A 147 -11.00 1.24 18.26
C ASN A 147 -11.09 0.62 19.66
N GLU A 148 -12.26 0.15 20.07
CA GLU A 148 -12.53 -0.22 21.48
C GLU A 148 -11.67 -1.42 21.93
N GLY A 149 -11.39 -2.36 21.03
CA GLY A 149 -10.60 -3.57 21.31
C GLY A 149 -9.09 -3.40 21.16
N GLY A 150 -8.62 -2.22 20.73
CA GLY A 150 -7.23 -1.93 20.41
C GLY A 150 -6.80 -2.47 19.04
N SER A 151 -6.06 -1.67 18.28
CA SER A 151 -5.74 -1.94 16.86
C SER A 151 -4.52 -2.85 16.66
N ASN A 152 -3.75 -3.05 17.72
CA ASN A 152 -2.49 -3.80 17.72
C ASN A 152 -2.52 -5.16 17.01
N PRO A 153 -3.49 -6.08 17.27
CA PRO A 153 -3.45 -7.41 16.63
C PRO A 153 -3.63 -7.33 15.11
N TYR A 154 -4.52 -6.47 14.62
CA TYR A 154 -4.75 -6.27 13.19
C TYR A 154 -3.53 -5.64 12.51
N VAL A 155 -2.95 -4.60 13.13
CA VAL A 155 -1.75 -3.93 12.64
C VAL A 155 -0.56 -4.88 12.59
N ILE A 156 -0.33 -5.69 13.63
CA ILE A 156 0.75 -6.68 13.66
C ILE A 156 0.55 -7.73 12.56
N SER A 157 -0.67 -8.24 12.38
CA SER A 157 -0.99 -9.22 11.33
C SER A 157 -0.71 -8.67 9.92
N LEU A 158 -1.17 -7.44 9.63
CA LEU A 158 -0.90 -6.76 8.37
C LEU A 158 0.60 -6.50 8.17
N ALA A 159 1.30 -6.05 9.21
CA ALA A 159 2.74 -5.82 9.16
C ALA A 159 3.51 -7.11 8.85
N CYS A 160 3.13 -8.25 9.44
CA CYS A 160 3.71 -9.56 9.12
C CYS A 160 3.49 -9.93 7.65
N LEU A 161 2.28 -9.79 7.10
CA LEU A 161 1.98 -10.11 5.70
C LEU A 161 2.76 -9.20 4.73
N ILE A 162 2.87 -7.92 5.07
CA ILE A 162 3.66 -6.94 4.31
C ILE A 162 5.16 -7.29 4.37
N ALA A 163 5.68 -7.66 5.54
CA ALA A 163 7.05 -8.10 5.71
C ALA A 163 7.35 -9.35 4.87
N VAL A 164 6.42 -10.31 4.78
CA VAL A 164 6.56 -11.47 3.88
C VAL A 164 6.66 -11.01 2.41
N ALA A 165 5.79 -10.12 1.95
CA ALA A 165 5.85 -9.61 0.57
C ALA A 165 7.18 -8.90 0.24
N THR A 166 7.71 -8.13 1.19
CA THR A 166 8.98 -7.41 1.02
C THR A 166 10.18 -8.35 1.00
N THR A 167 10.25 -9.29 1.93
CA THR A 167 11.32 -10.28 2.01
C THR A 167 11.36 -11.17 0.78
N MET A 168 10.20 -11.60 0.25
CA MET A 168 10.13 -12.34 -1.03
C MET A 168 10.71 -11.49 -2.19
N THR A 169 10.39 -10.21 -2.23
CA THR A 169 10.88 -9.29 -3.27
C THR A 169 12.39 -9.06 -3.15
N LEU A 170 12.88 -8.84 -1.93
CA LEU A 170 14.31 -8.69 -1.64
C LEU A 170 15.11 -9.96 -1.96
N TYR A 171 14.55 -11.14 -1.65
CA TYR A 171 15.17 -12.41 -1.97
C TYR A 171 15.38 -12.59 -3.47
N ILE A 172 14.36 -12.31 -4.29
CA ILE A 172 14.53 -12.35 -5.76
C ILE A 172 15.48 -11.27 -6.23
N ALA A 173 15.42 -10.06 -5.67
CA ALA A 173 16.36 -8.99 -6.02
C ALA A 173 17.81 -9.41 -5.79
N TRP A 174 18.10 -10.09 -4.67
CA TRP A 174 19.41 -10.63 -4.37
C TRP A 174 19.83 -11.73 -5.34
N GLN A 175 18.91 -12.62 -5.73
CA GLN A 175 19.19 -13.66 -6.72
C GLN A 175 19.47 -13.11 -8.13
N THR A 176 18.92 -11.93 -8.47
CA THR A 176 19.09 -11.31 -9.79
C THR A 176 20.37 -10.49 -9.94
N LYS A 177 21.13 -10.28 -8.87
CA LYS A 177 22.39 -9.54 -8.89
C LYS A 177 23.53 -10.39 -9.43
#